data_AF-A0A3P3VR16-F1
#
_entry.id   AF-A0A3P3VR16-F1
#
_cell.length_a   1.000
_cell.length_b   1.000
_cell.length_c   1.000
_cell.angle_alpha   90.00
_cell.angle_beta   90.00
_cell.angle_gamma   90.00
#
_symmetry.space_group_name_H-M   'P 1'
#
loop_
_entity.id
_entity.type
_entity.pdbx_description
1 polymer ?
#
loop_
_entity_poly.entity_id
_entity_poly.type
_entity_poly.pdbx_seq_one_letter_code
_entity_poly.pdbx_strand_id
1 'polypeptide(L)'
;MSYYQKLRPSARQLLVGSLPAPLNPKQRVVVSGVPRSGSSWLGKTLSLCKGVDYYFEPDEALGPGYYDKYLAAGDHDERLLSHIRRSLKGQVVNEYAIAEKGLREIMYRSLADVVLLKWVRMSLALDFFAAHYPDIQVVQLVRHPAPQFLSWRERGWDPAHVLRGLCRQQPLINGPLRQATCRADEKYSGVLG
;
A
#
# COMPACT_ATOMS: atom_id res chain seq x y z
N MET A 1 7.50 11.18 -14.83
CA MET A 1 7.27 9.90 -15.52
C MET A 1 5.99 10.05 -16.31
N SER A 2 6.10 10.45 -17.57
CA SER A 2 4.93 10.60 -18.45
C SER A 2 4.57 9.21 -18.94
N TYR A 3 3.49 8.64 -18.40
CA TYR A 3 3.01 7.32 -18.82
C TYR A 3 2.24 7.47 -20.13
N TYR A 4 2.95 7.60 -21.24
CA TYR A 4 2.36 7.42 -22.58
C TYR A 4 1.99 5.96 -22.76
N GLN A 5 0.89 5.53 -22.14
CA GLN A 5 0.23 4.30 -22.51
C GLN A 5 -0.70 4.59 -23.70
N LYS A 6 -0.67 3.74 -24.72
CA LYS A 6 -1.46 3.88 -25.95
C LYS A 6 -2.97 3.74 -25.74
N LEU A 7 -3.41 3.40 -24.53
CA LEU A 7 -4.82 3.22 -24.16
C LEU A 7 -5.36 4.46 -23.46
N ARG A 8 -6.47 5.00 -23.98
CA ARG A 8 -7.21 6.06 -23.30
C ARG A 8 -7.74 5.56 -21.96
N PRO A 9 -7.79 6.41 -20.90
CA PRO A 9 -8.32 6.04 -19.59
C PRO A 9 -9.67 5.31 -19.63
N SER A 10 -10.65 5.87 -20.34
CA SER A 10 -11.99 5.28 -20.47
C SER A 10 -11.99 3.89 -21.12
N ALA A 11 -11.16 3.70 -22.14
CA ALA A 11 -11.00 2.38 -22.78
C ALA A 11 -10.35 1.38 -21.82
N ARG A 12 -9.37 1.81 -21.02
CA ARG A 12 -8.72 0.96 -20.01
C ARG A 12 -9.73 0.51 -18.94
N GLN A 13 -10.50 1.45 -18.39
CA GLN A 13 -11.52 1.15 -17.40
C GLN A 13 -12.59 0.21 -17.95
N LEU A 14 -13.03 0.42 -19.20
CA LEU A 14 -13.99 -0.48 -19.84
C LEU A 14 -13.41 -1.89 -19.99
N LEU A 15 -12.21 -2.03 -20.55
CA LEU A 15 -11.58 -3.35 -20.74
C LEU A 15 -11.35 -4.08 -19.41
N VAL A 16 -10.84 -3.39 -18.39
CA VAL A 16 -10.68 -3.98 -17.04
C VAL A 16 -12.03 -4.26 -16.38
N GLY A 17 -13.06 -3.45 -16.63
CA GLY A 17 -14.40 -3.69 -16.11
C GLY A 17 -15.10 -4.89 -16.77
N SER A 18 -14.83 -5.14 -18.06
CA SER A 18 -15.47 -6.19 -18.84
C SER A 18 -14.77 -7.55 -18.73
N LEU A 19 -13.45 -7.58 -18.51
CA LEU A 19 -12.72 -8.82 -18.35
C LEU A 19 -12.82 -9.33 -16.90
N PRO A 20 -12.92 -10.64 -16.67
CA PRO A 20 -12.95 -11.18 -15.32
C PRO A 20 -11.66 -10.83 -14.58
N ALA A 21 -11.79 -10.58 -13.27
CA ALA A 21 -10.66 -10.51 -12.36
C ALA A 21 -9.91 -11.87 -12.33
N PRO A 22 -8.72 -11.95 -11.73
CA PRO A 22 -8.02 -13.23 -11.58
C PRO A 22 -8.95 -14.30 -11.00
N LEU A 23 -9.15 -15.40 -11.74
CA LEU A 23 -10.19 -16.38 -11.42
C LEU A 23 -9.83 -17.21 -10.18
N ASN A 24 -8.54 -17.53 -10.02
CA ASN A 24 -8.04 -18.31 -8.89
C ASN A 24 -6.60 -17.86 -8.52
N PRO A 25 -6.42 -16.64 -7.97
CA PRO A 25 -5.10 -16.18 -7.59
C PRO A 25 -4.59 -17.03 -6.42
N LYS A 26 -3.44 -17.66 -6.62
CA LYS A 26 -2.74 -18.49 -5.63
C LYS A 26 -2.07 -17.64 -4.56
N GLN A 27 -1.69 -16.41 -4.89
CA GLN A 27 -0.99 -15.51 -3.98
C GLN A 27 -1.55 -14.09 -4.03
N ARG A 28 -1.51 -13.44 -2.88
CA ARG A 28 -1.90 -12.04 -2.68
C ARG A 28 -0.72 -11.33 -2.05
N VAL A 29 -0.08 -10.46 -2.81
CA VAL A 29 1.14 -9.77 -2.38
C VAL A 29 0.85 -8.28 -2.25
N VAL A 30 1.31 -7.70 -1.16
CA VAL A 30 1.21 -6.27 -0.89
C VAL A 30 2.62 -5.70 -0.77
N VAL A 31 2.95 -4.74 -1.62
CA VAL A 31 4.14 -3.89 -1.45
C VAL A 31 3.70 -2.65 -0.67
N SER A 32 4.10 -2.58 0.59
CA SER A 32 3.76 -1.48 1.48
C SER A 32 4.99 -0.61 1.75
N GLY A 33 4.80 0.69 1.90
CA GLY A 33 5.87 1.58 2.31
C GLY A 33 5.42 3.03 2.26
N VAL A 34 5.98 3.84 3.15
CA VAL A 34 5.75 5.29 3.16
C VAL A 34 6.09 5.93 1.80
N PRO A 35 5.38 6.98 1.36
CA PRO A 35 5.65 7.62 0.08
C PRO A 35 7.13 8.00 -0.09
N ARG A 36 7.70 7.73 -1.27
CA ARG A 36 9.13 7.95 -1.61
C ARG A 36 10.13 6.96 -0.97
N SER A 37 9.66 5.84 -0.44
CA SER A 37 10.50 4.70 -0.01
C SER A 37 11.10 3.88 -1.16
N GLY A 38 10.54 3.98 -2.37
CA GLY A 38 10.90 3.10 -3.50
C GLY A 38 9.84 2.04 -3.82
N SER A 39 8.70 2.04 -3.12
CA SER A 39 7.60 1.08 -3.35
C SER A 39 7.07 1.07 -4.79
N SER A 40 7.05 2.21 -5.49
CA SER A 40 6.68 2.25 -6.93
C SER A 40 7.65 1.43 -7.79
N TRP A 41 8.96 1.58 -7.54
CA TRP A 41 9.97 0.87 -8.30
C TRP A 41 9.86 -0.64 -8.06
N LEU A 42 9.77 -1.07 -6.80
CA LEU A 42 9.63 -2.49 -6.49
C LEU A 42 8.32 -3.07 -7.02
N GLY A 43 7.18 -2.40 -6.78
CA GLY A 43 5.88 -2.84 -7.28
C GLY A 43 5.87 -2.99 -8.80
N LYS A 44 6.47 -2.04 -9.52
CA LYS A 44 6.58 -2.13 -10.98
C LYS A 44 7.54 -3.23 -11.44
N THR A 45 8.67 -3.41 -10.77
CA THR A 45 9.60 -4.51 -11.10
C THR A 45 8.92 -5.88 -10.93
N LEU A 46 8.21 -6.09 -9.83
CA LEU A 46 7.46 -7.32 -9.59
C LEU A 46 6.30 -7.50 -10.58
N SER A 47 5.68 -6.41 -11.05
CA SER A 47 4.62 -6.48 -12.07
C SER A 47 5.11 -7.01 -13.43
N LEU A 48 6.42 -7.07 -13.67
CA LEU A 48 6.99 -7.60 -14.91
C LEU A 48 7.08 -9.14 -14.90
N CYS A 49 6.90 -9.77 -13.74
CA CYS A 49 6.86 -11.22 -13.62
C CYS A 49 5.61 -11.79 -14.31
N LYS A 50 5.75 -12.98 -14.91
CA LYS A 50 4.63 -13.69 -15.54
C LYS A 50 3.55 -14.02 -14.50
N GLY A 51 2.28 -13.82 -14.86
CA GLY A 51 1.14 -14.18 -14.02
C GLY A 51 0.85 -13.21 -12.87
N VAL A 52 1.42 -12.00 -12.89
CA VAL A 52 1.16 -10.96 -11.90
C VAL A 52 0.13 -9.95 -12.42
N ASP A 53 -0.96 -9.78 -11.69
CA ASP A 53 -1.95 -8.73 -11.92
C ASP A 53 -1.75 -7.57 -10.92
N TYR A 54 -1.15 -6.49 -11.39
CA TYR A 54 -0.66 -5.39 -10.56
C TYR A 54 -1.62 -4.19 -10.46
N TYR A 55 -1.83 -3.69 -9.24
CA TYR A 55 -2.68 -2.52 -8.95
C TYR A 55 -1.89 -1.45 -8.18
N PHE A 56 -1.88 -0.23 -8.73
CA PHE A 56 -1.14 0.91 -8.20
C PHE A 56 -1.97 1.68 -7.16
N GLU A 57 -1.61 1.59 -5.87
CA GLU A 57 -2.24 2.43 -4.83
C GLU A 57 -3.78 2.40 -4.83
N PRO A 58 -4.43 1.20 -4.81
CA PRO A 58 -5.89 1.11 -4.74
C PRO A 58 -6.44 1.72 -3.44
N ASP A 59 -5.61 1.87 -2.40
CA ASP A 59 -5.90 2.57 -1.14
C ASP A 59 -6.20 4.06 -1.34
N GLU A 60 -5.79 4.67 -2.45
CA GLU A 60 -6.12 6.07 -2.76
C GLU A 60 -7.63 6.32 -2.84
N ALA A 61 -8.40 5.33 -3.30
CA ALA A 61 -9.86 5.44 -3.44
C ALA A 61 -10.60 5.57 -2.10
N LEU A 62 -9.95 5.27 -0.98
CA LEU A 62 -10.52 5.45 0.36
C LEU A 62 -10.53 6.93 0.79
N GLY A 63 -9.65 7.73 0.20
CA GLY A 63 -9.54 9.17 0.44
C GLY A 63 -8.78 9.55 1.71
N PRO A 64 -8.68 10.86 2.01
CA PRO A 64 -7.75 11.39 3.01
C PRO A 64 -7.94 10.91 4.44
N GLY A 65 -9.17 10.52 4.83
CA GLY A 65 -9.46 10.01 6.18
C GLY A 65 -8.77 8.68 6.51
N TYR A 66 -8.20 8.03 5.50
CA TYR A 66 -7.47 6.77 5.59
C TYR A 66 -5.96 6.95 5.43
N TYR A 67 -5.49 8.15 5.09
CA TYR A 67 -4.06 8.39 4.90
C TYR A 67 -3.30 8.28 6.21
N ASP A 68 -2.39 7.31 6.26
CA ASP A 68 -1.55 7.02 7.42
C ASP A 68 -2.36 6.80 8.70
N LYS A 69 -3.58 6.26 8.56
CA LYS A 69 -4.45 5.87 9.67
C LYS A 69 -3.89 4.59 10.31
N TYR A 70 -3.61 4.66 11.60
CA TYR A 70 -3.25 3.52 12.42
C TYR A 70 -4.50 2.73 12.79
N LEU A 71 -4.43 1.42 12.59
CA LEU A 71 -5.45 0.46 13.00
C LEU A 71 -4.74 -0.73 13.65
N ALA A 72 -5.19 -1.09 14.85
CA ALA A 72 -4.72 -2.24 15.58
C ALA A 72 -5.39 -3.54 15.07
N ALA A 73 -4.80 -4.69 15.39
CA ALA A 73 -5.30 -6.01 15.01
C ALA A 73 -6.79 -6.25 15.40
N GLY A 74 -7.22 -5.72 16.55
CA GLY A 74 -8.59 -5.87 17.05
C GLY A 74 -9.60 -4.83 16.57
N ASP A 75 -9.17 -3.86 15.76
CA ASP A 75 -10.08 -2.83 15.25
C ASP A 75 -11.03 -3.41 14.19
N HIS A 76 -12.16 -2.72 13.98
CA HIS A 76 -13.15 -3.05 12.97
C HIS A 76 -13.44 -1.83 12.08
N ASP A 77 -13.32 -2.01 10.77
CA ASP A 77 -13.60 -0.98 9.76
C ASP A 77 -14.16 -1.65 8.49
N GLU A 78 -15.48 -1.87 8.45
CA GLU A 78 -16.15 -2.62 7.37
C GLU A 78 -15.95 -2.00 5.99
N ARG A 79 -15.89 -0.67 5.92
CA ARG A 79 -15.62 0.05 4.66
C ARG A 79 -14.23 -0.30 4.13
N LEU A 80 -13.22 -0.26 5.00
CA LEU A 80 -11.86 -0.63 4.64
C LEU A 80 -11.77 -2.11 4.26
N LEU A 81 -12.35 -3.01 5.07
CA LEU A 81 -12.33 -4.45 4.80
C LEU A 81 -13.02 -4.80 3.48
N SER A 82 -14.16 -4.19 3.17
CA SER A 82 -14.85 -4.38 1.90
C SER A 82 -13.97 -3.94 0.72
N HIS A 83 -13.32 -2.77 0.82
CA HIS A 83 -12.43 -2.25 -0.21
C HIS A 83 -11.19 -3.12 -0.42
N ILE A 84 -10.53 -3.53 0.66
CA ILE A 84 -9.31 -4.35 0.60
C ILE A 84 -9.63 -5.76 0.11
N ARG A 85 -10.75 -6.36 0.55
CA ARG A 85 -11.21 -7.66 0.02
C ARG A 85 -11.43 -7.61 -1.49
N ARG A 86 -12.04 -6.54 -2.02
CA ARG A 86 -12.19 -6.34 -3.46
C ARG A 86 -10.84 -6.16 -4.16
N SER A 87 -9.94 -5.38 -3.57
CA SER A 87 -8.59 -5.14 -4.09
C SER A 87 -7.78 -6.44 -4.19
N LEU A 88 -7.77 -7.26 -3.14
CA LEU A 88 -7.08 -8.56 -3.09
C LEU A 88 -7.68 -9.60 -4.05
N LYS A 89 -8.92 -9.40 -4.51
CA LYS A 89 -9.57 -10.19 -5.57
C LYS A 89 -9.33 -9.62 -6.97
N GLY A 90 -8.59 -8.52 -7.11
CA GLY A 90 -8.42 -7.81 -8.38
C GLY A 90 -9.70 -7.16 -8.90
N GLN A 91 -10.67 -6.83 -8.05
CA GLN A 91 -11.98 -6.28 -8.45
C GLN A 91 -12.01 -4.73 -8.43
N VAL A 92 -10.85 -4.11 -8.64
CA VAL A 92 -10.67 -2.66 -8.65
C VAL A 92 -10.56 -2.17 -10.09
N VAL A 93 -11.36 -1.17 -10.43
CA VAL A 93 -11.47 -0.61 -11.79
C VAL A 93 -11.27 0.90 -11.82
N ASN A 94 -10.88 1.52 -10.69
CA ASN A 94 -10.60 2.96 -10.69
C ASN A 94 -9.38 3.24 -11.56
N GLU A 95 -9.46 4.29 -12.37
CA GLU A 95 -8.42 4.62 -13.33
C GLU A 95 -7.04 4.76 -12.66
N TYR A 96 -6.99 5.36 -11.48
CA TYR A 96 -5.75 5.53 -10.73
C TYR A 96 -5.03 4.20 -10.46
N ALA A 97 -5.75 3.16 -10.01
CA ALA A 97 -5.09 1.90 -9.67
C ALA A 97 -4.76 1.01 -10.86
N ILE A 98 -5.39 1.26 -11.99
CA ILE A 98 -5.13 0.51 -13.22
C ILE A 98 -4.30 1.32 -14.22
N ALA A 99 -3.94 2.57 -13.91
CA ALA A 99 -3.23 3.49 -14.80
C ALA A 99 -1.92 2.91 -15.36
N GLU A 100 -1.30 1.99 -14.63
CA GLU A 100 -0.05 1.33 -15.03
C GLU A 100 -0.25 0.01 -15.80
N LYS A 101 -1.49 -0.44 -16.04
CA LYS A 101 -1.78 -1.64 -16.83
C LYS A 101 -1.80 -1.33 -18.33
N GLY A 102 -0.94 -2.01 -19.08
CA GLY A 102 -1.00 -2.03 -20.54
C GLY A 102 -2.02 -3.03 -21.08
N LEU A 103 -2.19 -3.04 -22.41
CA LEU A 103 -3.16 -3.93 -23.06
C LEU A 103 -2.86 -5.41 -22.76
N ARG A 104 -1.58 -5.79 -22.77
CA ARG A 104 -1.15 -7.17 -22.51
C ARG A 104 -1.54 -7.61 -21.11
N GLU A 105 -1.26 -6.79 -20.10
CA GLU A 105 -1.60 -7.06 -18.71
C GLU A 105 -3.12 -7.21 -18.52
N ILE A 106 -3.90 -6.36 -19.18
CA ILE A 106 -5.36 -6.42 -19.15
C ILE A 106 -5.88 -7.72 -19.76
N MET A 107 -5.37 -8.12 -20.92
CA MET A 107 -5.82 -9.33 -21.62
C MET A 107 -5.52 -10.63 -20.84
N TYR A 108 -4.41 -10.66 -20.10
CA TYR A 108 -3.98 -11.86 -19.36
C TYR A 108 -4.36 -11.82 -17.87
N ARG A 109 -5.05 -10.77 -17.39
CA ARG A 109 -5.36 -10.61 -15.96
C ARG A 109 -6.15 -11.79 -15.37
N SER A 110 -7.06 -12.39 -16.13
CA SER A 110 -7.90 -13.49 -15.66
C SER A 110 -7.09 -14.77 -15.39
N LEU A 111 -5.94 -14.89 -16.05
CA LEU A 111 -4.97 -15.98 -15.91
C LEU A 111 -3.86 -15.67 -14.89
N ALA A 112 -3.94 -14.55 -14.18
CA ALA A 112 -2.94 -14.21 -13.18
C ALA A 112 -3.04 -15.15 -11.97
N ASP A 113 -1.88 -15.69 -11.57
CA ASP A 113 -1.74 -16.49 -10.35
C ASP A 113 -1.49 -15.59 -9.12
N VAL A 114 -1.07 -14.33 -9.32
CA VAL A 114 -0.71 -13.40 -8.25
C VAL A 114 -1.46 -12.09 -8.40
N VAL A 115 -2.13 -11.64 -7.34
CA VAL A 115 -2.61 -10.26 -7.22
C VAL A 115 -1.56 -9.45 -6.47
N LEU A 116 -0.99 -8.43 -7.12
CA LEU A 116 0.00 -7.55 -6.53
C LEU A 116 -0.59 -6.17 -6.29
N LEU A 117 -0.67 -5.76 -5.03
CA LEU A 117 -1.10 -4.43 -4.64
C LEU A 117 0.11 -3.62 -4.18
N LYS A 118 0.15 -2.35 -4.51
CA LYS A 118 1.08 -1.41 -3.90
C LYS A 118 0.31 -0.46 -3.00
N TRP A 119 0.66 -0.35 -1.73
CA TRP A 119 0.08 0.60 -0.79
C TRP A 119 1.12 1.60 -0.30
N VAL A 120 0.70 2.85 -0.15
CA VAL A 120 1.55 3.89 0.44
C VAL A 120 0.90 4.64 1.58
N ARG A 121 -0.42 4.52 1.75
CA ARG A 121 -1.20 5.21 2.78
C ARG A 121 -1.58 4.32 3.95
N MET A 122 -1.30 3.02 3.84
CA MET A 122 -1.80 1.98 4.75
C MET A 122 -0.69 1.34 5.60
N SER A 123 0.50 1.93 5.63
CA SER A 123 1.67 1.34 6.32
C SER A 123 1.47 1.19 7.84
N LEU A 124 0.57 1.96 8.44
CA LEU A 124 0.27 1.90 9.88
C LEU A 124 -0.89 0.97 10.23
N ALA A 125 -1.53 0.34 9.24
CA ALA A 125 -2.63 -0.60 9.44
C ALA A 125 -2.21 -2.05 9.15
N LEU A 126 -0.90 -2.34 9.10
CA LEU A 126 -0.41 -3.68 8.77
C LEU A 126 -0.81 -4.74 9.81
N ASP A 127 -0.84 -4.38 11.10
CA ASP A 127 -1.30 -5.29 12.16
C ASP A 127 -2.78 -5.63 12.00
N PHE A 128 -3.59 -4.63 11.64
CA PHE A 128 -4.99 -4.83 11.25
C PHE A 128 -5.12 -5.78 10.04
N PHE A 129 -4.34 -5.59 8.97
CA PHE A 129 -4.44 -6.48 7.81
C PHE A 129 -3.92 -7.89 8.08
N ALA A 130 -2.89 -8.05 8.90
CA ALA A 130 -2.37 -9.36 9.29
C ALA A 130 -3.42 -10.17 10.06
N ALA A 131 -4.26 -9.52 10.87
CA ALA A 131 -5.34 -10.17 11.59
C ALA A 131 -6.52 -10.58 10.68
N HIS A 132 -6.90 -9.72 9.73
CA HIS A 132 -8.08 -9.94 8.86
C HIS A 132 -7.78 -10.76 7.60
N TYR A 133 -6.52 -10.79 7.15
CA TYR A 133 -6.09 -11.49 5.94
C TYR A 133 -4.75 -12.21 6.17
N PRO A 134 -4.71 -13.29 6.97
CA PRO A 134 -3.47 -13.97 7.36
C PRO A 134 -2.71 -14.61 6.19
N ASP A 135 -3.36 -14.73 5.04
CA ASP A 135 -2.83 -15.31 3.80
C ASP A 135 -2.17 -14.28 2.87
N ILE A 136 -2.18 -12.98 3.19
CA ILE A 136 -1.49 -11.98 2.38
C ILE A 136 0.00 -11.96 2.73
N GLN A 137 0.83 -11.86 1.71
CA GLN A 137 2.25 -11.63 1.87
C GLN A 137 2.54 -10.13 1.79
N VAL A 138 3.02 -9.55 2.89
CA VAL A 138 3.40 -8.13 2.94
C VAL A 138 4.91 -7.98 2.77
N VAL A 139 5.30 -7.18 1.78
CA VAL A 139 6.67 -6.70 1.58
C VAL A 139 6.71 -5.23 2.02
N GLN A 140 7.18 -4.98 3.25
CA GLN A 140 7.32 -3.64 3.79
C GLN A 140 8.67 -3.02 3.42
N LEU A 141 8.64 -1.89 2.74
CA LEU A 141 9.84 -1.12 2.40
C LEU A 141 10.12 -0.09 3.49
N VAL A 142 11.34 -0.15 4.01
CA VAL A 142 11.90 0.85 4.92
C VAL A 142 13.06 1.52 4.20
N ARG A 143 13.03 2.85 4.14
CA ARG A 143 14.10 3.67 3.60
C ARG A 143 14.62 4.57 4.71
N HIS A 144 15.92 4.87 4.67
CA HIS A 144 16.51 5.85 5.59
C HIS A 144 15.75 7.19 5.52
N PRO A 145 15.43 7.83 6.67
CA PRO A 145 14.58 9.03 6.70
C PRO A 145 15.19 10.22 5.97
N ALA A 146 16.51 10.44 6.06
CA ALA A 146 17.17 11.58 5.40
C ALA A 146 16.90 11.67 3.87
N PRO A 147 17.23 10.65 3.04
CA PRO A 147 16.94 10.73 1.60
C PRO A 147 15.43 10.70 1.28
N GLN A 148 14.59 10.21 2.18
CA GLN A 148 13.14 10.27 2.01
C GLN A 148 12.62 11.70 2.18
N PHE A 149 13.00 12.38 3.27
CA PHE A 149 12.61 13.77 3.54
C PHE A 149 13.19 14.74 2.52
N LEU A 150 14.42 14.51 2.04
CA LEU A 150 14.97 15.25 0.91
C LEU A 150 14.05 15.13 -0.32
N SER A 151 13.57 13.93 -0.64
CA SER A 151 12.64 13.74 -1.76
C SER A 151 11.26 14.35 -1.54
N TRP A 152 10.77 14.43 -0.29
CA TRP A 152 9.54 15.16 0.04
C TRP A 152 9.72 16.66 -0.17
N ARG A 153 10.83 17.21 0.32
CA ARG A 153 11.19 18.63 0.17
C ARG A 153 11.28 19.03 -1.31
N GLU A 154 11.91 18.22 -2.15
CA GLU A 154 11.98 18.44 -3.61
C GLU A 154 10.61 18.49 -4.30
N ARG A 155 9.58 17.85 -3.73
CA ARG A 155 8.21 17.88 -4.23
C ARG A 155 7.32 18.95 -3.59
N GLY A 156 7.90 19.77 -2.71
CA GLY A 156 7.14 20.75 -1.92
C GLY A 156 6.22 20.10 -0.87
N TRP A 157 6.48 18.85 -0.47
CA TRP A 157 5.72 18.19 0.58
C TRP A 157 6.32 18.52 1.95
N ASP A 158 5.49 19.03 2.87
CA ASP A 158 5.90 19.32 4.25
C ASP A 158 5.98 18.03 5.09
N PRO A 159 7.17 17.57 5.51
CA PRO A 159 7.31 16.39 6.37
C PRO A 159 6.57 16.56 7.71
N ALA A 160 6.47 17.81 8.21
CA ALA A 160 5.82 18.08 9.47
C ALA A 160 4.31 17.83 9.39
N HIS A 161 3.69 17.89 8.21
CA HIS A 161 2.28 17.52 8.03
C HIS A 161 2.03 16.06 8.41
N VAL A 162 2.85 15.14 7.91
CA VAL A 162 2.75 13.70 8.22
C VAL A 162 3.00 13.48 9.70
N LEU A 163 4.08 14.05 10.26
CA LEU A 163 4.39 13.91 11.69
C LEU A 163 3.25 14.40 12.59
N ARG A 164 2.64 15.56 12.28
CA ARG A 164 1.46 16.05 13.00
C ARG A 164 0.29 15.08 12.91
N GLY A 165 0.07 14.46 11.75
CA GLY A 165 -0.95 13.42 11.57
C GLY A 165 -0.71 12.21 12.45
N LEU A 166 0.53 11.73 12.54
CA LEU A 166 0.93 10.62 13.41
C LEU A 166 0.71 10.95 14.89
N CYS A 167 1.17 12.11 15.35
CA CYS A 167 1.08 12.52 16.75
C CYS A 167 -0.35 12.73 17.24
N ARG A 168 -1.33 12.89 16.33
CA ARG A 168 -2.75 13.04 16.68
C ARG A 168 -3.47 11.71 16.93
N GLN A 169 -2.84 10.59 16.60
CA GLN A 169 -3.46 9.27 16.67
C GLN A 169 -3.16 8.62 18.03
N GLN A 170 -4.03 8.86 19.02
CA GLN A 170 -3.82 8.31 20.36
C GLN A 170 -3.64 6.79 20.44
N PRO A 171 -4.33 5.96 19.63
CA PRO A 171 -4.06 4.53 19.61
C PRO A 171 -2.62 4.17 19.19
N LEU A 172 -2.03 4.93 18.25
CA LEU A 172 -0.64 4.76 17.83
C LEU A 172 0.34 5.14 18.95
N ILE A 173 0.10 6.29 19.59
CA ILE A 173 0.94 6.82 20.67
C ILE A 173 0.90 5.91 21.90
N ASN A 174 -0.30 5.55 22.35
CA ASN A 174 -0.50 4.72 23.54
C ASN A 174 -0.18 3.24 23.32
N GLY A 175 -0.14 2.79 22.06
CA GLY A 175 0.18 1.42 21.69
C GLY A 175 1.66 1.26 21.32
N PRO A 176 1.99 1.01 20.04
CA PRO A 176 3.32 0.57 19.62
C PRO A 176 4.43 1.60 19.92
N LEU A 177 4.14 2.91 19.86
CA LEU A 177 5.17 3.92 20.12
C LEU A 177 5.57 4.00 21.58
N ARG A 178 4.61 3.95 22.52
CA ARG A 178 4.91 3.89 23.97
C ARG A 178 5.73 2.65 24.34
N GLN A 179 5.42 1.50 23.74
CA GLN A 179 6.19 0.27 23.98
C GLN A 179 7.63 0.39 23.47
N ALA A 180 7.83 1.05 22.32
CA ALA A 180 9.15 1.28 21.76
C ALA A 180 10.02 2.20 22.65
N THR A 181 9.43 3.25 23.23
CA THR A 181 10.17 4.17 24.14
C THR A 181 10.58 3.47 25.42
N CYS A 182 9.66 2.71 26.07
CA CYS A 182 10.00 1.99 27.30
C CYS A 182 11.16 0.99 27.10
N ARG A 183 11.20 0.29 25.96
CA ARG A 183 12.29 -0.64 25.63
C ARG A 183 13.62 0.06 25.34
N ALA A 184 13.59 1.27 24.79
CA ALA A 184 14.81 2.04 24.56
C ALA A 184 15.43 2.46 25.89
N ASP A 185 14.61 2.94 26.83
CA ASP A 185 15.08 3.37 28.16
C ASP A 185 15.75 2.22 28.93
N GLU A 186 15.20 1.00 28.86
CA GLU A 186 15.81 -0.22 29.44
C GLU A 186 17.16 -0.57 28.82
N LYS A 187 17.31 -0.40 27.49
CA LYS A 187 18.55 -0.76 26.79
C LYS A 187 19.69 0.22 27.06
N TYR A 188 19.38 1.50 27.28
CA TYR A 188 20.39 2.55 27.50
C TYR A 188 20.69 2.81 28.98
N SER A 189 19.81 2.41 29.91
CA SER A 189 20.09 2.50 31.34
C SER A 189 21.21 1.54 31.83
N GLY A 190 21.52 0.48 31.08
CA GLY A 190 22.66 -0.41 31.35
C GLY A 190 23.99 0.00 30.71
N VAL A 191 24.03 1.08 29.91
CA VAL A 191 25.25 1.57 29.22
C VAL A 191 25.84 2.80 29.92
N LEU A 192 25.08 3.41 30.83
CA LEU A 192 25.49 4.61 31.59
C LEU A 192 25.75 4.32 33.08
N GLY A 193 25.83 3.05 33.47
CA GLY A 193 26.15 2.59 34.82
C GLY A 193 27.57 2.05 34.93
#